data_AF-A0A6J6VXS8-F1
#
_entry.id   AF-A0A6J6VXS8-F1
#
_cell.length_a   1.000
_cell.length_b   1.000
_cell.length_c   1.000
_cell.angle_alpha   90.00
_cell.angle_beta   90.00
_cell.angle_gamma   90.00
#
_symmetry.space_group_name_H-M   'P 1'
#
loop_
_entity.id
_entity.type
_entity.pdbx_description
1 polymer ?
#
loop_
_entity_poly.entity_id
_entity_poly.type
_entity_poly.pdbx_seq_one_letter_code
_entity_poly.pdbx_strand_id
1 'polypeptide(L)'
;MDHYRVIAYDRRGYQQSRNRQPLSLDGHAEDLRALVDAVRNDRPTVVFGHSYGGVVALRSTEVGATFDAMVTYEPPLPWLVPRTGSFGDLNPDPAAEAESFFRRMVSNSAWERMSDAEQQSRRSDGPALHDDLSTIRNTTAAVNWSGVATPWTYGHGDTADRLEYYESIAAGLRRDLPTITTTKVTHAGHGAHLSNPEAMVRLIDYRLEQL
;
A
#
# COMPACT_ATOMS: atom_id res chain seq x y z
N MET A 1 0.32 -13.86 -20.70
CA MET A 1 -0.03 -13.42 -19.33
C MET A 1 -1.50 -13.03 -19.39
N ASP A 2 -2.39 -14.01 -19.59
CA ASP A 2 -3.75 -13.75 -20.11
C ASP A 2 -4.83 -14.21 -19.12
N HIS A 3 -4.51 -14.32 -17.84
CA HIS A 3 -5.43 -14.89 -16.83
C HIS A 3 -6.23 -13.83 -16.05
N TYR A 4 -5.80 -12.57 -16.03
CA TYR A 4 -6.41 -11.51 -15.23
C TYR A 4 -6.81 -10.29 -16.04
N ARG A 5 -7.98 -9.71 -15.71
CA ARG A 5 -8.28 -8.33 -16.04
C ARG A 5 -7.70 -7.45 -14.93
N VAL A 6 -6.58 -6.80 -15.21
CA VAL A 6 -5.88 -5.93 -14.24
C VAL A 6 -6.34 -4.49 -14.43
N ILE A 7 -6.63 -3.82 -13.31
CA ILE A 7 -6.97 -2.40 -13.28
C ILE A 7 -6.03 -1.72 -12.29
N ALA A 8 -5.26 -0.77 -12.80
CA ALA A 8 -4.45 0.15 -12.00
C ALA A 8 -4.98 1.56 -12.23
N TYR A 9 -5.01 2.37 -11.18
CA TYR A 9 -5.51 3.74 -11.22
C TYR A 9 -4.65 4.65 -10.36
N ASP A 10 -4.57 5.92 -10.76
CA ASP A 10 -3.92 6.95 -9.97
C ASP A 10 -4.87 7.43 -8.86
N ARG A 11 -4.44 7.29 -7.59
CA ARG A 11 -5.15 7.84 -6.44
C ARG A 11 -5.26 9.37 -6.53
N ARG A 12 -6.25 9.96 -5.87
CA ARG A 12 -6.42 11.43 -5.78
C ARG A 12 -5.11 12.11 -5.41
N GLY A 13 -4.77 13.19 -6.10
CA GLY A 13 -3.54 13.95 -5.84
C GLY A 13 -2.26 13.34 -6.43
N TYR A 14 -2.33 12.19 -7.10
CA TYR A 14 -1.20 11.61 -7.84
C TYR A 14 -1.41 11.70 -9.34
N GLN A 15 -0.33 11.99 -10.08
CA GLN A 15 -0.24 11.78 -11.54
C GLN A 15 -1.47 12.28 -12.32
N GLN A 16 -2.22 11.42 -13.02
CA GLN A 16 -3.39 11.85 -13.81
C GLN A 16 -4.60 12.28 -12.97
N SER A 17 -4.61 11.93 -11.68
CA SER A 17 -5.62 12.29 -10.69
C SER A 17 -5.19 13.44 -9.78
N ARG A 18 -4.16 14.22 -10.15
CA ARG A 18 -3.57 15.26 -9.29
C ARG A 18 -4.52 16.39 -8.90
N ASN A 19 -5.54 16.66 -9.71
CA ASN A 19 -6.56 17.67 -9.43
C ASN A 19 -7.75 17.15 -8.59
N ARG A 20 -7.75 15.88 -8.19
CA ARG A 20 -8.83 15.27 -7.41
C ARG A 20 -8.63 15.50 -5.91
N GLN A 21 -9.75 15.63 -5.20
CA GLN A 21 -9.84 15.94 -3.78
C GLN A 21 -11.05 15.20 -3.17
N PRO A 22 -11.14 15.03 -1.84
CA PRO A 22 -10.07 15.21 -0.84
C PRO A 22 -8.92 14.20 -0.98
N LEU A 23 -7.73 14.54 -0.51
CA LEU A 23 -6.53 13.68 -0.49
C LEU A 23 -6.50 12.66 0.66
N SER A 24 -7.57 12.59 1.45
CA SER A 24 -7.61 11.79 2.67
C SER A 24 -7.64 10.28 2.40
N LEU A 25 -7.22 9.51 3.40
CA LEU A 25 -7.37 8.05 3.41
C LEU A 25 -8.82 7.60 3.11
N ASP A 26 -9.81 8.30 3.65
CA ASP A 26 -11.24 8.03 3.38
C ASP A 26 -11.59 8.28 1.91
N GLY A 27 -11.08 9.37 1.32
CA GLY A 27 -11.29 9.64 -0.10
C GLY A 27 -10.67 8.57 -1.00
N HIS A 28 -9.50 8.05 -0.64
CA HIS A 28 -8.87 6.93 -1.34
C HIS A 28 -9.67 5.63 -1.20
N ALA A 29 -10.18 5.35 0.00
CA ALA A 29 -11.00 4.18 0.29
C ALA A 29 -12.33 4.20 -0.47
N GLU A 30 -12.97 5.37 -0.56
CA GLU A 30 -14.19 5.59 -1.36
C GLU A 30 -13.96 5.39 -2.86
N ASP A 31 -12.83 5.86 -3.40
CA ASP A 31 -12.48 5.63 -4.81
C ASP A 31 -12.26 4.14 -5.09
N LEU A 32 -11.56 3.43 -4.21
CA LEU A 32 -11.37 1.99 -4.34
C LEU A 32 -12.71 1.25 -4.31
N ARG A 33 -13.61 1.62 -3.39
CA ARG A 33 -14.97 1.07 -3.34
C ARG A 33 -15.71 1.31 -4.65
N ALA A 34 -15.75 2.56 -5.12
CA ALA A 34 -16.46 2.92 -6.35
C ALA A 34 -15.87 2.20 -7.58
N LEU A 35 -14.55 2.03 -7.62
CA LEU A 35 -13.90 1.27 -8.67
C LEU A 35 -14.32 -0.20 -8.63
N VAL A 36 -14.24 -0.85 -7.46
CA VAL A 36 -14.69 -2.24 -7.27
C VAL A 36 -16.14 -2.39 -7.70
N ASP A 37 -17.04 -1.52 -7.25
CA ASP A 37 -18.46 -1.53 -7.62
C ASP A 37 -18.66 -1.41 -9.14
N ALA A 38 -17.89 -0.55 -9.81
CA ALA A 38 -17.97 -0.35 -11.26
C ALA A 38 -17.41 -1.51 -12.08
N VAL A 39 -16.51 -2.31 -11.50
CA VAL A 39 -15.81 -3.38 -12.23
C VAL A 39 -16.30 -4.78 -11.86
N ARG A 40 -17.01 -4.89 -10.74
CA ARG A 40 -17.55 -6.14 -10.23
C ARG A 40 -18.48 -6.76 -11.26
N ASN A 41 -18.25 -8.04 -11.50
CA ASN A 41 -19.09 -8.88 -12.33
C ASN A 41 -19.11 -10.30 -11.76
N ASP A 42 -19.52 -11.30 -12.53
CA ASP A 42 -19.62 -12.69 -12.09
C ASP A 42 -18.25 -13.38 -11.86
N ARG A 43 -17.14 -12.63 -11.82
CA ARG A 43 -15.79 -13.16 -11.58
C ARG A 43 -15.23 -12.64 -10.25
N PRO A 44 -14.40 -13.45 -9.56
CA PRO A 44 -13.71 -13.01 -8.35
C PRO A 44 -12.94 -11.70 -8.57
N THR A 45 -13.13 -10.76 -7.66
CA THR A 45 -12.42 -9.48 -7.60
C THR A 45 -11.41 -9.51 -6.46
N VAL A 46 -10.14 -9.30 -6.78
CA VAL A 46 -9.05 -9.23 -5.78
C VAL A 46 -8.50 -7.82 -5.74
N VAL A 47 -8.35 -7.29 -4.52
CA VAL A 47 -7.65 -6.04 -4.27
C VAL A 47 -6.21 -6.34 -3.88
N PHE A 48 -5.26 -5.80 -4.64
CA PHE A 48 -3.84 -5.80 -4.29
C PHE A 48 -3.40 -4.42 -3.80
N GLY A 49 -2.87 -4.34 -2.58
CA GLY A 49 -2.39 -3.10 -1.96
C GLY A 49 -0.91 -3.16 -1.61
N HIS A 50 -0.07 -2.41 -2.32
CA HIS A 50 1.34 -2.23 -1.99
C HIS A 50 1.53 -1.05 -1.04
N SER A 51 2.29 -1.24 0.04
CA SER A 51 2.64 -0.17 0.98
C SER A 51 1.40 0.58 1.48
N TYR A 52 1.32 1.89 1.33
CA TYR A 52 0.14 2.69 1.69
C TYR A 52 -1.15 2.22 0.98
N GLY A 53 -1.04 1.65 -0.22
CA GLY A 53 -2.17 1.02 -0.92
C GLY A 53 -2.81 -0.13 -0.14
N GLY A 54 -2.06 -0.81 0.73
CA GLY A 54 -2.62 -1.80 1.66
C GLY A 54 -3.40 -1.18 2.82
N VAL A 55 -3.02 0.03 3.27
CA VAL A 55 -3.81 0.81 4.26
C VAL A 55 -5.11 1.29 3.62
N VAL A 56 -5.06 1.74 2.37
CA VAL A 56 -6.26 2.09 1.58
C VAL A 56 -7.18 0.88 1.41
N ALA A 57 -6.62 -0.30 1.09
CA ALA A 57 -7.40 -1.53 0.96
C ALA A 57 -8.12 -1.90 2.27
N LEU A 58 -7.42 -1.84 3.41
CA LEU A 58 -8.02 -2.06 4.73
C LEU A 58 -9.15 -1.07 5.01
N ARG A 59 -8.88 0.24 4.84
CA ARG A 59 -9.89 1.27 5.06
C ARG A 59 -11.11 1.10 4.15
N SER A 60 -10.91 0.64 2.92
CA SER A 60 -12.01 0.41 1.98
C SER A 60 -13.05 -0.58 2.51
N THR A 61 -12.63 -1.58 3.29
CA THR A 61 -13.57 -2.54 3.91
C THR A 61 -14.47 -1.89 4.96
N GLU A 62 -13.95 -0.91 5.70
CA GLU A 62 -14.71 -0.17 6.74
C GLU A 62 -15.73 0.80 6.13
N VAL A 63 -15.46 1.33 4.94
CA VAL A 63 -16.40 2.18 4.19
C VAL A 63 -17.35 1.36 3.28
N GLY A 64 -17.34 0.03 3.42
CA GLY A 64 -18.31 -0.87 2.78
C GLY A 64 -17.90 -1.43 1.43
N ALA A 65 -16.62 -1.38 1.04
CA ALA A 65 -16.15 -2.08 -0.15
C ALA A 65 -16.24 -3.60 0.03
N THR A 66 -16.77 -4.28 -0.99
CA THR A 66 -16.90 -5.75 -1.01
C THR A 66 -16.16 -6.33 -2.19
N PHE A 67 -15.14 -7.14 -1.91
CA PHE A 67 -14.35 -7.89 -2.88
C PHE A 67 -14.04 -9.27 -2.30
N ASP A 68 -13.75 -10.24 -3.17
CA ASP A 68 -13.65 -11.66 -2.81
C ASP A 68 -12.36 -11.97 -2.05
N ALA A 69 -11.28 -11.23 -2.33
CA ALA A 69 -10.01 -11.39 -1.62
C ALA A 69 -9.18 -10.11 -1.55
N MET A 70 -8.31 -10.05 -0.53
CA MET A 70 -7.32 -9.00 -0.34
C MET A 70 -5.91 -9.57 -0.31
N VAL A 71 -4.98 -8.92 -1.00
CA VAL A 71 -3.55 -9.17 -0.89
C VAL A 71 -2.84 -7.86 -0.61
N THR A 72 -2.11 -7.78 0.49
CA THR A 72 -1.32 -6.58 0.82
C THR A 72 0.16 -6.92 0.89
N TYR A 73 1.03 -6.09 0.33
CA TYR A 73 2.47 -6.26 0.45
C TYR A 73 3.10 -5.09 1.21
N GLU A 74 3.70 -5.40 2.35
CA GLU A 74 4.36 -4.44 3.26
C GLU A 74 3.54 -3.18 3.61
N PRO A 75 2.23 -3.27 3.93
CA PRO A 75 1.51 -2.12 4.45
C PRO A 75 2.11 -1.63 5.77
N PRO A 76 2.34 -0.32 5.95
CA PRO A 76 2.74 0.22 7.23
C PRO A 76 1.56 0.18 8.21
N LEU A 77 1.72 -0.53 9.34
CA LEU A 77 0.72 -0.62 10.42
C LEU A 77 1.32 -0.14 11.76
N PRO A 78 1.62 1.17 11.88
CA PRO A 78 2.29 1.75 13.05
C PRO A 78 1.50 1.58 14.35
N TRP A 79 0.17 1.43 14.23
CA TRP A 79 -0.75 1.24 15.35
C TRP A 79 -0.75 -0.20 15.90
N LEU A 80 -0.30 -1.17 15.10
CA LEU A 80 -0.16 -2.56 15.51
C LEU A 80 1.24 -2.83 16.07
N VAL A 81 2.26 -2.37 15.34
CA VAL A 81 3.65 -2.41 15.77
C VAL A 81 4.23 -1.01 15.56
N PRO A 82 4.64 -0.31 16.63
CA PRO A 82 5.31 0.98 16.52
C PRO A 82 6.50 0.87 15.58
N ARG A 83 6.67 1.86 14.71
CA ARG A 83 7.84 1.86 13.81
C ARG A 83 9.11 1.98 14.63
N THR A 84 10.08 1.11 14.35
CA THR A 84 11.44 1.25 14.87
C THR A 84 12.17 2.32 14.06
N GLY A 85 12.76 3.30 14.75
CA GLY A 85 13.43 4.44 14.13
C GLY A 85 12.53 5.66 13.88
N SER A 86 13.12 6.86 13.91
CA SER A 86 12.43 8.11 13.56
C SER A 86 12.58 8.38 12.07
N PHE A 87 11.47 8.63 11.37
CA PHE A 87 11.51 9.21 10.01
C PHE A 87 11.85 10.71 10.01
N GLY A 88 12.10 11.28 11.20
CA GLY A 88 12.07 12.71 11.43
C GLY A 88 10.64 13.25 11.40
N ASP A 89 10.54 14.53 11.71
CA ASP A 89 9.32 15.29 11.43
C ASP A 89 9.08 15.35 9.92
N LEU A 90 7.81 15.45 9.53
CA LEU A 90 7.44 15.70 8.15
C LEU A 90 8.01 17.05 7.70
N ASN A 91 8.62 17.08 6.51
CA ASN A 91 9.03 18.35 5.94
C ASN A 91 7.77 19.18 5.64
N PRO A 92 7.65 20.42 6.18
CA PRO A 92 6.48 21.26 5.96
C PRO A 92 6.30 21.71 4.50
N ASP A 93 7.32 21.55 3.65
CA ASP A 93 7.19 21.67 2.19
C ASP A 93 6.86 20.29 1.57
N PRO A 94 5.62 20.06 1.09
CA PRO A 94 5.22 18.79 0.51
C PRO A 94 6.04 18.38 -0.72
N ALA A 95 6.50 19.35 -1.52
CA ALA A 95 7.30 19.06 -2.70
C ALA A 95 8.69 18.53 -2.31
N ALA A 96 9.30 19.12 -1.28
CA ALA A 96 10.57 18.67 -0.73
C ALA A 96 10.44 17.33 0.02
N GLU A 97 9.31 17.08 0.72
CA GLU A 97 9.03 15.76 1.31
C GLU A 97 8.93 14.68 0.24
N ALA A 98 8.26 14.95 -0.89
CA ALA A 98 8.16 14.00 -2.00
C ALA A 98 9.53 13.61 -2.60
N GLU A 99 10.42 14.58 -2.81
CA GLU A 99 11.78 14.29 -3.25
C GLU A 99 12.54 13.45 -2.21
N SER A 100 12.53 13.89 -0.94
CA SER A 100 13.23 13.21 0.15
C SER A 100 12.72 11.78 0.34
N PHE A 101 11.41 11.59 0.25
CA PHE A 101 10.77 10.28 0.31
C PHE A 101 11.20 9.40 -0.85
N PHE A 102 11.17 9.90 -2.09
CA PHE A 102 11.61 9.13 -3.26
C PHE A 102 13.07 8.68 -3.11
N ARG A 103 13.96 9.59 -2.70
CA ARG A 103 15.38 9.30 -2.49
C ARG A 103 15.59 8.22 -1.43
N ARG A 104 14.82 8.26 -0.33
CA ARG A 104 14.88 7.28 0.76
C ARG A 104 14.32 5.91 0.36
N MET A 105 13.22 5.89 -0.39
CA MET A 105 12.48 4.65 -0.69
C MET A 105 12.93 3.97 -1.97
N VAL A 106 13.46 4.73 -2.93
CA VAL A 106 13.93 4.22 -4.23
C VAL A 106 15.45 4.31 -4.33
N SER A 107 16.01 5.52 -4.40
CA SER A 107 17.45 5.83 -4.20
C SER A 107 17.78 7.26 -4.64
N ASN A 108 18.89 7.81 -4.16
CA ASN A 108 19.48 9.05 -4.68
C ASN A 108 19.82 8.93 -6.17
N SER A 109 20.48 7.85 -6.57
CA SER A 109 20.92 7.67 -7.96
C SER A 109 19.74 7.52 -8.93
N ALA A 110 18.61 6.94 -8.50
CA ALA A 110 17.41 6.90 -9.34
C ALA A 110 16.82 8.30 -9.55
N TRP A 111 16.83 9.15 -8.52
CA TRP A 111 16.38 10.53 -8.63
C TRP A 111 17.26 11.36 -9.57
N GLU A 112 18.59 11.25 -9.42
CA GLU A 112 19.55 12.03 -10.22
C GLU A 112 19.56 11.66 -11.71
N ARG A 113 19.05 10.47 -12.07
CA ARG A 113 18.89 10.06 -13.47
C ARG A 113 17.61 10.60 -14.12
N MET A 114 16.65 11.10 -13.35
CA MET A 114 15.43 11.69 -13.89
C MET A 114 15.70 13.05 -14.52
N SER A 115 15.00 13.34 -15.61
CA SER A 115 14.90 14.68 -16.17
C SER A 115 14.25 15.66 -15.19
N ASP A 116 14.47 16.96 -15.39
CA ASP A 116 13.85 18.01 -14.57
C ASP A 116 12.31 17.92 -14.57
N ALA A 117 11.71 17.54 -15.70
CA ALA A 117 10.27 17.35 -15.83
C ALA A 117 9.76 16.17 -14.99
N GLU A 118 10.51 15.06 -14.96
CA GLU A 118 10.17 13.89 -14.14
C GLU A 118 10.33 14.20 -12.65
N GLN A 119 11.43 14.85 -12.25
CA GLN A 119 11.62 15.31 -10.87
C GLN A 119 10.49 16.26 -10.44
N GLN A 120 10.13 17.22 -11.29
CA GLN A 120 9.03 18.13 -11.03
C GLN A 120 7.68 17.41 -10.92
N SER A 121 7.43 16.40 -11.76
CA SER A 121 6.22 15.58 -11.66
C SER A 121 6.16 14.84 -10.32
N ARG A 122 7.29 14.28 -9.84
CA ARG A 122 7.35 13.62 -8.52
C ARG A 122 7.15 14.60 -7.36
N ARG A 123 7.77 15.77 -7.41
CA ARG A 123 7.52 16.84 -6.43
C ARG A 123 6.05 17.26 -6.40
N SER A 124 5.38 17.24 -7.54
CA SER A 124 3.96 17.61 -7.66
C SER A 124 3.00 16.60 -7.02
N ASP A 125 3.44 15.39 -6.68
CA ASP A 125 2.67 14.43 -5.88
C ASP A 125 2.76 14.71 -4.36
N GLY A 126 3.56 15.71 -3.97
CA GLY A 126 3.86 16.10 -2.60
C GLY A 126 2.65 16.27 -1.69
N PRO A 127 1.62 17.05 -2.05
CA PRO A 127 0.47 17.24 -1.18
C PRO A 127 -0.24 15.95 -0.78
N ALA A 128 -0.39 15.01 -1.72
CA ALA A 128 -1.05 13.72 -1.44
C ALA A 128 -0.15 12.80 -0.60
N LEU A 129 1.14 12.75 -0.93
CA LEU A 129 2.10 11.99 -0.14
C LEU A 129 2.20 12.53 1.29
N HIS A 130 2.16 13.86 1.45
CA HIS A 130 2.21 14.47 2.77
C HIS A 130 1.00 14.08 3.63
N ASP A 131 -0.21 14.01 3.06
CA ASP A 131 -1.42 13.54 3.76
C ASP A 131 -1.33 12.04 4.12
N ASP A 132 -0.91 11.20 3.17
CA ASP A 132 -0.67 9.77 3.39
C ASP A 132 0.29 9.56 4.57
N LEU A 133 1.43 10.27 4.51
CA LEU A 133 2.49 10.20 5.50
C LEU A 133 2.08 10.77 6.87
N SER A 134 1.20 11.77 6.89
CA SER A 134 0.63 12.32 8.13
C SER A 134 -0.27 11.28 8.80
N THR A 135 -1.08 10.57 8.00
CA THR A 135 -2.00 9.53 8.49
C THR A 135 -1.24 8.43 9.25
N ILE A 136 -0.18 7.87 8.66
CA ILE A 136 0.61 6.79 9.29
C ILE A 136 1.61 7.29 10.36
N ARG A 137 1.58 8.58 10.69
CA ARG A 137 2.30 9.15 11.84
C ARG A 137 1.35 9.50 13.00
N ASN A 138 0.04 9.44 12.77
CA ASN A 138 -0.94 9.70 13.81
C ASN A 138 -0.96 8.55 14.84
N THR A 139 -1.16 8.89 16.11
CA THR A 139 -1.31 7.92 17.21
C THR A 139 -2.64 7.18 17.17
N THR A 140 -3.69 7.80 16.62
CA THR A 140 -5.01 7.18 16.46
C THR A 140 -4.99 6.28 15.22
N ALA A 141 -5.41 5.02 15.41
CA ALA A 141 -5.51 4.06 14.32
C ALA A 141 -6.50 4.53 13.25
N ALA A 142 -6.04 4.60 12.01
CA ALA A 142 -6.89 4.98 10.87
C ALA A 142 -7.58 3.79 10.19
N VAL A 143 -7.24 2.56 10.62
CA VAL A 143 -7.84 1.31 10.13
C VAL A 143 -8.02 0.31 11.28
N ASN A 144 -8.99 -0.57 11.14
CA ASN A 144 -9.32 -1.66 12.04
C ASN A 144 -9.09 -3.02 11.37
N TRP A 145 -7.90 -3.59 11.53
CA TRP A 145 -7.53 -4.87 10.91
C TRP A 145 -8.24 -6.09 11.52
N SER A 146 -8.68 -6.03 12.79
CA SER A 146 -9.32 -7.19 13.44
C SER A 146 -10.77 -7.39 12.98
N GLY A 147 -11.38 -6.38 12.36
CA GLY A 147 -12.73 -6.45 11.78
C GLY A 147 -12.77 -6.97 10.34
N VAL A 148 -11.63 -7.30 9.73
CA VAL A 148 -11.58 -7.71 8.32
C VAL A 148 -12.15 -9.11 8.16
N ALA A 149 -13.30 -9.21 7.49
CA ALA A 149 -13.94 -10.47 7.14
C ALA A 149 -13.47 -11.04 5.79
N THR A 150 -12.94 -10.19 4.90
CA THR A 150 -12.47 -10.61 3.58
C THR A 150 -11.23 -11.51 3.70
N PRO A 151 -11.16 -12.65 2.98
CA PRO A 151 -9.94 -13.47 2.90
C PRO A 151 -8.71 -12.63 2.57
N TRP A 152 -7.73 -12.59 3.48
CA TRP A 152 -6.60 -11.68 3.41
C TRP A 152 -5.25 -12.41 3.46
N THR A 153 -4.42 -12.21 2.43
CA THR A 153 -2.98 -12.50 2.45
C THR A 153 -2.18 -11.23 2.76
N TYR A 154 -1.42 -11.23 3.85
CA TYR A 154 -0.37 -10.26 4.12
C TYR A 154 0.98 -10.82 3.66
N GLY A 155 1.65 -10.12 2.74
CA GLY A 155 2.99 -10.43 2.25
C GLY A 155 4.03 -9.42 2.75
N HIS A 156 5.25 -9.88 3.01
CA HIS A 156 6.40 -9.02 3.24
C HIS A 156 7.69 -9.60 2.66
N GLY A 157 8.69 -8.75 2.45
CA GLY A 157 10.01 -9.15 1.96
C GLY A 157 10.94 -9.71 3.03
N ASP A 158 12.16 -10.05 2.60
CA ASP A 158 13.25 -10.58 3.42
C ASP A 158 14.46 -9.64 3.54
N THR A 159 14.29 -8.36 3.17
CA THR A 159 15.38 -7.38 3.27
C THR A 159 15.74 -7.11 4.74
N ALA A 160 17.02 -7.29 5.07
CA ALA A 160 17.50 -7.33 6.44
C ALA A 160 17.19 -6.08 7.28
N ASP A 161 17.17 -4.88 6.69
CA ASP A 161 16.92 -3.61 7.39
C ASP A 161 15.46 -3.43 7.86
N ARG A 162 14.52 -4.24 7.35
CA ARG A 162 13.09 -4.14 7.63
C ARG A 162 12.43 -5.46 8.03
N LEU A 163 13.17 -6.56 7.94
CA LEU A 163 12.67 -7.91 8.16
C LEU A 163 11.99 -8.04 9.52
N GLU A 164 12.66 -7.63 10.60
CA GLU A 164 12.13 -7.74 11.96
C GLU A 164 10.84 -6.93 12.14
N TYR A 165 10.75 -5.75 11.53
CA TYR A 165 9.57 -4.90 11.60
C TYR A 165 8.36 -5.58 10.94
N TYR A 166 8.51 -6.10 9.72
CA TYR A 166 7.40 -6.73 9.02
C TYR A 166 7.05 -8.13 9.53
N GLU A 167 8.02 -8.87 10.11
CA GLU A 167 7.73 -10.11 10.84
C GLU A 167 6.95 -9.83 12.13
N SER A 168 7.24 -8.72 12.81
CA SER A 168 6.48 -8.28 13.99
C SER A 168 5.04 -7.92 13.61
N ILE A 169 4.83 -7.21 12.48
CA ILE A 169 3.48 -6.97 11.95
C ILE A 169 2.78 -8.29 11.63
N ALA A 170 3.46 -9.24 10.95
CA ALA A 170 2.88 -10.54 10.63
C ALA A 170 2.44 -11.30 11.89
N ALA A 171 3.25 -11.27 12.95
CA ALA A 171 2.92 -11.88 14.23
C ALA A 171 1.72 -11.21 14.91
N GLY A 172 1.68 -9.87 14.90
CA GLY A 172 0.54 -9.11 15.44
C GLY A 172 -0.76 -9.38 14.70
N LEU A 173 -0.71 -9.43 13.35
CA LEU A 173 -1.89 -9.73 12.53
C LEU A 173 -2.41 -11.14 12.78
N ARG A 174 -1.53 -12.16 12.86
CA ARG A 174 -1.95 -13.54 13.19
C ARG A 174 -2.57 -13.67 14.59
N ARG A 175 -2.13 -12.84 15.54
CA ARG A 175 -2.69 -12.81 16.88
C ARG A 175 -4.11 -12.21 16.87
N ASP A 176 -4.31 -11.12 16.14
CA ASP A 176 -5.57 -10.36 16.17
C ASP A 176 -6.61 -10.89 15.17
N LEU A 177 -6.17 -11.53 14.08
CA LEU A 177 -7.00 -12.06 13.00
C LEU A 177 -6.54 -13.49 12.64
N PRO A 178 -7.02 -14.54 13.33
CA PRO A 178 -6.55 -15.92 13.13
C PRO A 178 -6.78 -16.48 11.73
N THR A 179 -7.69 -15.90 10.94
CA THR A 179 -8.00 -16.30 9.56
C THR A 179 -7.04 -15.72 8.53
N ILE A 180 -6.16 -14.78 8.92
CA ILE A 180 -5.20 -14.18 7.99
C ILE A 180 -4.14 -15.19 7.56
N THR A 181 -3.72 -15.11 6.29
CA THR A 181 -2.48 -15.76 5.86
C THR A 181 -1.35 -14.75 5.79
N THR A 182 -0.22 -15.06 6.41
CA THR A 182 0.99 -14.24 6.31
C THR A 182 2.09 -14.98 5.56
N THR A 183 2.75 -14.30 4.62
CA THR A 183 3.79 -14.90 3.78
C THR A 183 5.02 -14.02 3.72
N LYS A 184 6.19 -14.59 4.04
CA LYS A 184 7.49 -13.98 3.72
C LYS A 184 7.88 -14.36 2.29
N VAL A 185 8.20 -13.38 1.49
CA VAL A 185 8.66 -13.53 0.11
C VAL A 185 10.18 -13.43 0.08
N THR A 186 10.85 -14.45 -0.44
CA THR A 186 12.31 -14.49 -0.53
C THR A 186 12.82 -13.64 -1.69
N HIS A 187 14.00 -13.04 -1.50
CA HIS A 187 14.64 -12.13 -2.47
C HIS A 187 13.70 -11.01 -2.93
N ALA A 188 12.99 -10.42 -1.97
CA ALA A 188 12.02 -9.37 -2.22
C ALA A 188 12.15 -8.29 -1.14
N GLY A 189 12.20 -7.03 -1.56
CA GLY A 189 12.17 -5.89 -0.67
C GLY A 189 10.96 -5.01 -0.93
N HIS A 190 10.91 -3.83 -0.32
CA HIS A 190 9.75 -2.94 -0.41
C HIS A 190 9.30 -2.67 -1.86
N GLY A 191 10.22 -2.55 -2.81
CA GLY A 191 9.93 -2.35 -4.23
C GLY A 191 9.62 -3.62 -5.04
N ALA A 192 9.22 -4.74 -4.41
CA ALA A 192 9.08 -6.04 -5.06
C ALA A 192 8.17 -6.05 -6.30
N HIS A 193 7.14 -5.20 -6.35
CA HIS A 193 6.29 -5.06 -7.53
C HIS A 193 7.04 -4.59 -8.80
N LEU A 194 8.22 -3.98 -8.64
CA LEU A 194 9.11 -3.59 -9.74
C LEU A 194 10.26 -4.57 -9.93
N SER A 195 10.88 -5.03 -8.83
CA SER A 195 12.11 -5.83 -8.88
C SER A 195 11.86 -7.34 -8.95
N ASN A 196 10.68 -7.81 -8.56
CA ASN A 196 10.27 -9.22 -8.54
C ASN A 196 8.73 -9.33 -8.74
N PRO A 197 8.18 -8.82 -9.84
CA PRO A 197 6.74 -8.78 -10.08
C PRO A 197 6.11 -10.17 -10.07
N GLU A 198 6.84 -11.21 -10.50
CA GLU A 198 6.37 -12.59 -10.49
C GLU A 198 6.08 -13.09 -9.07
N ALA A 199 6.81 -12.62 -8.07
CA ALA A 199 6.50 -12.95 -6.67
C ALA A 199 5.18 -12.32 -6.21
N MET A 200 4.85 -11.12 -6.69
CA MET A 200 3.56 -10.49 -6.37
C MET A 200 2.41 -11.24 -7.04
N VAL A 201 2.60 -11.69 -8.29
CA VAL A 201 1.64 -12.54 -8.99
C VAL A 201 1.43 -13.86 -8.23
N ARG A 202 2.49 -14.54 -7.79
CA ARG A 202 2.36 -15.78 -6.98
C ARG A 202 1.60 -15.56 -5.67
N LEU A 203 1.75 -14.41 -5.01
CA LEU A 203 0.96 -14.09 -3.80
C LEU A 203 -0.53 -13.93 -4.13
N ILE A 204 -0.85 -13.34 -5.28
CA ILE A 204 -2.23 -13.17 -5.76
C ILE A 204 -2.82 -14.53 -6.15
N ASP A 205 -2.10 -15.32 -6.94
CA ASP A 205 -2.51 -16.66 -7.36
C ASP A 205 -2.78 -17.55 -6.14
N TYR A 206 -1.87 -17.57 -5.17
CA TYR A 206 -2.04 -18.33 -3.94
C TYR A 206 -3.32 -17.95 -3.16
N ARG A 207 -3.70 -16.67 -3.15
CA ARG A 207 -4.96 -16.24 -2.51
C ARG A 207 -6.18 -16.69 -3.32
N LEU A 208 -6.13 -16.55 -4.64
CA LEU A 208 -7.21 -16.94 -5.54
C LEU A 208 -7.50 -18.44 -5.50
N GLU A 209 -6.46 -19.27 -5.36
CA GLU A 209 -6.59 -20.73 -5.23
C GLU A 209 -7.30 -21.17 -3.93
N GLN A 210 -7.49 -20.25 -2.98
CA GLN A 210 -8.10 -20.50 -1.67
C GLN A 210 -9.50 -19.86 -1.52
N LEU A 211 -10.04 -19.26 -2.59
CA LEU A 211 -11.43 -18.79 -2.66
C LEU A 211 -12.38 -19.95 -2.98
#